data_AF-A0AAV4HG00-F1
#
_entry.id   AF-A0AAV4HG00-F1
#
_cell.length_a   1.000
_cell.length_b   1.000
_cell.length_c   1.000
_cell.angle_alpha   90.00
_cell.angle_beta   90.00
_cell.angle_gamma   90.00
#
_symmetry.space_group_name_H-M   'P 1'
#
loop_
_entity.id
_entity.type
_entity.pdbx_description
1 polymer ?
#
loop_
_entity_poly.entity_id
_entity_poly.type
_entity_poly.pdbx_seq_one_letter_code
_entity_poly.pdbx_strand_id
1 'polypeptide(L)'
;MVSLQNNTLHTDLYSKPTDTFNYLHWSSCHPFHTKSSIPYSLAFRLIRICSCEELTRRLTELTEHLKRRGFPLKHIQKAILKAKETPRSTAIQRRRLPETQNKQATEIHLLSHTTQHSQHFFYP
;
A
#
# COMPACT_ATOMS: atom_id res chain seq x y z
N MET A 1 2.77 3.71 18.32
CA MET A 1 3.12 3.73 19.75
C MET A 1 3.66 2.36 20.10
N VAL A 2 4.70 2.28 20.92
CA VAL A 2 5.26 1.01 21.41
C VAL A 2 5.17 1.04 22.92
N SER A 3 4.64 -0.01 23.53
CA SER A 3 4.53 -0.17 24.97
C SER A 3 5.05 -1.53 25.40
N LEU A 4 5.54 -1.63 26.63
CA LEU A 4 5.94 -2.89 27.25
C LEU A 4 4.85 -3.30 28.23
N GLN A 5 4.23 -4.46 28.02
CA GLN A 5 3.21 -5.03 28.91
C GLN A 5 3.59 -6.47 29.19
N ASN A 6 3.71 -6.85 30.47
CA ASN A 6 4.06 -8.22 30.88
C ASN A 6 5.30 -8.77 30.15
N ASN A 7 6.38 -7.98 30.09
CA ASN A 7 7.63 -8.30 29.36
C ASN A 7 7.46 -8.55 27.85
N THR A 8 6.30 -8.22 27.28
CA THR A 8 6.01 -8.35 25.86
C THR A 8 5.89 -6.97 25.21
N LEU A 9 6.44 -6.82 24.00
CA LEU A 9 6.31 -5.59 23.23
C LEU A 9 4.94 -5.52 22.55
N HIS A 10 4.19 -4.49 22.87
CA HIS A 10 2.93 -4.15 22.22
C HIS A 10 3.14 -2.96 21.29
N THR A 11 2.51 -3.03 20.13
CA THR A 11 2.69 -2.04 19.06
C THR A 11 1.34 -1.58 18.55
N ASP A 12 1.23 -0.29 18.28
CA ASP A 12 0.03 0.36 17.78
C ASP A 12 0.39 1.40 16.72
N LEU A 13 -0.55 1.72 15.83
CA LEU A 13 -0.43 2.82 14.90
C LEU A 13 -0.45 4.15 15.65
N TYR A 14 0.63 4.92 15.57
CA TYR A 14 0.61 6.33 15.95
C TYR A 14 0.17 7.18 14.76
N SER A 15 -0.84 8.01 14.95
CA SER A 15 -1.27 9.03 13.98
C SER A 15 -0.88 10.39 14.53
N LYS A 16 -0.25 11.22 13.70
CA LYS A 16 0.07 12.60 14.07
C LYS A 16 -1.22 13.41 14.24
N PRO A 17 -1.26 14.41 15.14
CA PRO A 17 -2.43 15.27 15.31
C PRO A 17 -2.88 15.98 14.02
N THR A 18 -1.95 16.19 13.07
CA THR A 18 -2.21 16.85 11.78
C THR A 18 -2.61 15.87 10.67
N ASP A 19 -2.63 14.56 10.91
CA ASP A 19 -3.05 13.58 9.91
C ASP A 19 -4.57 13.64 9.73
N THR A 20 -5.01 14.09 8.55
CA THR A 20 -6.44 14.24 8.23
C THR A 20 -7.04 13.00 7.58
N PHE A 21 -6.24 11.95 7.32
CA PHE A 21 -6.67 10.74 6.62
C PHE A 21 -7.27 11.03 5.23
N ASN A 22 -6.63 11.93 4.48
CA ASN A 22 -7.11 12.40 3.17
C ASN A 22 -6.86 11.38 2.03
N TYR A 23 -7.53 10.22 2.10
CA TYR A 23 -7.49 9.21 1.05
C TYR A 23 -8.23 9.66 -0.22
N LEU A 24 -8.00 9.02 -1.37
CA LEU A 24 -8.77 9.31 -2.59
C LEU A 24 -10.28 9.13 -2.34
N HIS A 25 -11.10 10.06 -2.80
CA HIS A 25 -12.56 9.92 -2.73
C HIS A 25 -13.03 8.85 -3.73
N TRP A 26 -14.05 8.07 -3.38
CA TRP A 26 -14.56 6.97 -4.22
C TRP A 26 -14.98 7.41 -5.62
N SER A 27 -15.65 8.57 -5.72
CA SER A 27 -16.11 9.15 -6.99
C SER A 27 -15.06 10.00 -7.72
N SER A 28 -13.83 10.11 -7.21
CA SER A 28 -12.79 10.91 -7.88
C SER A 28 -12.38 10.29 -9.23
N CYS A 29 -11.85 11.11 -10.15
CA CYS A 29 -11.40 10.75 -11.50
C CYS A 29 -10.09 9.93 -11.55
N HIS A 30 -9.92 8.97 -10.63
CA HIS A 30 -8.80 8.04 -10.60
C HIS A 30 -9.23 6.68 -11.15
N PRO A 31 -8.30 5.88 -11.70
CA PRO A 31 -8.61 4.50 -12.10
C PRO A 31 -9.23 3.70 -10.95
N PHE A 32 -10.14 2.79 -11.29
CA PHE A 32 -10.86 1.99 -10.28
C PHE A 32 -9.91 1.16 -9.42
N HIS A 33 -8.90 0.52 -10.01
CA HIS A 33 -7.94 -0.31 -9.31
C HIS A 33 -7.14 0.46 -8.23
N THR A 34 -6.84 1.74 -8.49
CA THR A 34 -6.15 2.61 -7.54
C THR A 34 -7.00 2.80 -6.29
N LYS A 35 -8.28 3.17 -6.46
CA LYS A 35 -9.20 3.38 -5.34
C LYS A 35 -9.51 2.06 -4.63
N SER A 36 -9.82 1.01 -5.37
CA SER A 36 -10.26 -0.26 -4.82
C SER A 36 -9.18 -0.98 -4.00
N SER A 37 -7.90 -0.71 -4.25
CA SER A 37 -6.77 -1.26 -3.50
C SER A 37 -6.50 -0.55 -2.15
N ILE A 38 -7.00 0.68 -1.96
CA ILE A 38 -6.74 1.47 -0.75
C ILE A 38 -7.22 0.74 0.53
N PRO A 39 -8.47 0.26 0.63
CA PRO A 39 -8.94 -0.39 1.86
C PRO A 39 -8.11 -1.61 2.25
N TYR A 40 -7.74 -2.45 1.27
CA TYR A 40 -6.91 -3.62 1.51
C TYR A 40 -5.52 -3.23 2.00
N SER A 41 -4.87 -2.29 1.31
CA SER A 41 -3.50 -1.86 1.62
C SER A 41 -3.40 -1.24 3.01
N LEU A 42 -4.39 -0.42 3.40
CA LEU A 42 -4.46 0.20 4.72
C LEU A 42 -4.72 -0.84 5.81
N ALA A 43 -5.67 -1.76 5.60
CA ALA A 43 -5.96 -2.83 6.56
C ALA A 43 -4.74 -3.76 6.74
N PHE A 44 -4.07 -4.13 5.67
CA PHE A 44 -2.86 -4.95 5.70
C PHE A 44 -1.71 -4.23 6.43
N ARG A 45 -1.61 -2.90 6.30
CA ARG A 45 -0.68 -2.09 7.09
C ARG A 45 -1.01 -2.16 8.58
N LEU A 46 -2.28 -2.05 8.96
CA LEU A 46 -2.70 -2.17 10.37
C LEU A 46 -2.37 -3.54 10.95
N ILE A 47 -2.61 -4.63 10.20
CA ILE A 47 -2.27 -6.00 10.63
C ILE A 47 -0.79 -6.15 10.91
N ARG A 48 0.08 -5.53 10.11
CA ARG A 48 1.54 -5.54 10.31
C ARG A 48 2.03 -4.67 11.46
N ILE A 49 1.32 -3.58 11.78
CA ILE A 49 1.76 -2.62 12.81
C ILE A 49 1.15 -2.96 14.17
N CYS A 50 -0.14 -3.24 14.27
CA CYS A 50 -0.86 -3.34 15.53
C CYS A 50 -0.86 -4.75 16.14
N SER A 51 -0.63 -4.84 17.45
CA SER A 51 -0.86 -6.05 18.24
C SER A 51 -2.36 -6.42 18.28
N CYS A 52 -2.70 -7.69 18.58
CA CYS A 52 -4.05 -8.25 18.40
C CYS A 52 -5.17 -7.46 19.10
N GLU A 53 -4.96 -7.01 20.34
CA GLU A 53 -5.97 -6.29 21.13
C GLU A 53 -6.36 -4.96 20.47
N GLU A 54 -5.38 -4.28 19.90
CA GLU A 54 -5.52 -2.94 19.36
C GLU A 54 -6.01 -2.93 17.92
N LEU A 55 -5.74 -4.01 17.18
CA LEU A 55 -6.09 -4.15 15.77
C LEU A 55 -7.59 -3.95 15.50
N THR A 56 -8.46 -4.48 16.36
CA THR A 56 -9.91 -4.37 16.17
C THR A 56 -10.38 -2.91 16.23
N ARG A 57 -9.91 -2.14 17.22
CA ARG A 57 -10.22 -0.71 17.33
C ARG A 57 -9.74 0.05 16.09
N ARG A 58 -8.50 -0.19 15.67
CA ARG A 58 -7.90 0.46 14.49
C ARG A 58 -8.62 0.15 13.17
N LEU A 59 -9.12 -1.08 13.01
CA LEU A 59 -9.91 -1.44 11.84
C LEU A 59 -11.29 -0.77 11.82
N THR A 60 -11.90 -0.57 12.99
CA THR A 60 -13.14 0.20 13.11
C THR A 60 -12.91 1.68 12.73
N GLU A 61 -11.85 2.30 13.24
CA GLU A 61 -11.46 3.67 12.86
C GLU A 61 -11.20 3.81 11.36
N LEU A 62 -10.44 2.87 10.78
CA LEU A 62 -10.21 2.81 9.34
C LEU A 62 -11.52 2.72 8.54
N THR A 63 -12.47 1.91 9.01
CA THR A 63 -13.78 1.77 8.37
C THR A 63 -14.52 3.10 8.34
N GLU A 64 -14.55 3.83 9.45
CA GLU A 64 -15.17 5.16 9.50
C GLU A 64 -14.46 6.18 8.61
N HIS A 65 -13.12 6.13 8.55
CA HIS A 65 -12.35 7.04 7.69
C HIS A 65 -12.68 6.82 6.21
N LEU A 66 -12.75 5.56 5.77
CA LEU A 66 -13.08 5.20 4.40
C LEU A 66 -14.55 5.50 4.06
N LYS A 67 -15.49 5.29 5.00
CA LYS A 67 -16.89 5.69 4.84
C LYS A 67 -17.01 7.19 4.59
N ARG A 68 -16.30 8.02 5.37
CA ARG A 68 -16.27 9.48 5.15
C ARG A 68 -15.70 9.89 3.78
N ARG A 69 -14.87 9.04 3.16
CA ARG A 69 -14.34 9.24 1.79
C ARG A 69 -15.23 8.63 0.69
N GLY A 70 -16.45 8.23 1.04
CA GLY A 70 -17.46 7.75 0.09
C GLY A 70 -17.28 6.30 -0.36
N PHE A 71 -16.40 5.52 0.27
CA PHE A 71 -16.22 4.12 -0.10
C PHE A 71 -17.45 3.28 0.29
N PRO A 72 -17.97 2.41 -0.60
CA PRO A 72 -19.06 1.51 -0.26
C PRO A 72 -18.69 0.55 0.87
N LEU A 73 -19.56 0.40 1.87
CA LEU A 73 -19.31 -0.44 3.05
C LEU A 73 -18.95 -1.89 2.69
N LYS A 74 -19.68 -2.46 1.72
CA LYS A 74 -19.42 -3.83 1.22
C LYS A 74 -17.97 -3.98 0.71
N HIS A 75 -17.45 -2.95 0.03
CA HIS A 75 -16.09 -2.96 -0.51
C HIS A 75 -15.04 -2.87 0.61
N ILE A 76 -15.27 -2.01 1.60
CA ILE A 76 -14.40 -1.88 2.78
C ILE A 76 -14.34 -3.20 3.55
N GLN A 77 -15.49 -3.79 3.87
CA GLN A 77 -15.58 -5.02 4.64
C GLN A 77 -14.90 -6.19 3.90
N LYS A 78 -15.19 -6.35 2.61
CA LYS A 78 -14.54 -7.38 1.78
C LYS A 78 -13.01 -7.25 1.81
N ALA A 79 -12.49 -6.04 1.69
CA ALA A 79 -11.06 -5.79 1.71
C ALA A 79 -10.43 -6.04 3.09
N ILE A 80 -11.11 -5.67 4.18
CA ILE A 80 -10.65 -5.95 5.54
C ILE A 80 -10.64 -7.46 5.82
N LEU A 81 -11.70 -8.17 5.44
CA LEU A 81 -11.77 -9.63 5.58
C LEU A 81 -10.62 -10.31 4.83
N LYS A 82 -10.40 -9.93 3.57
CA LYS A 82 -9.28 -10.42 2.78
C LYS A 82 -7.92 -10.12 3.43
N ALA A 83 -7.76 -8.94 4.02
CA ALA A 83 -6.50 -8.62 4.71
C ALA A 83 -6.30 -9.51 5.95
N LYS A 84 -7.38 -9.77 6.71
CA LYS A 84 -7.36 -10.63 7.92
C LYS A 84 -7.04 -12.09 7.63
N GLU A 85 -7.24 -12.57 6.40
CA GLU A 85 -6.84 -13.93 6.00
C GLU A 85 -5.33 -14.16 6.14
N THR A 86 -4.51 -13.10 6.11
CA THR A 86 -3.07 -13.20 6.37
C THR A 86 -2.77 -12.90 7.84
N PRO A 87 -2.32 -13.89 8.63
CA PRO A 87 -1.95 -13.65 10.02
C PRO A 87 -0.78 -12.66 10.13
N ARG A 88 -0.74 -11.91 11.25
CA ARG A 88 0.34 -10.96 11.53
C ARG A 88 1.73 -11.60 11.47
N SER A 89 1.87 -12.81 11.99
CA SER A 89 3.12 -13.58 12.00
C SER A 89 3.69 -13.73 10.58
N THR A 90 2.84 -13.99 9.60
CA THR A 90 3.22 -14.07 8.18
C THR A 90 3.39 -12.68 7.57
N ALA A 91 2.51 -11.73 7.89
CA ALA A 91 2.51 -10.39 7.29
C ALA A 91 3.78 -9.56 7.61
N ILE A 92 4.43 -9.81 8.76
CA ILE A 92 5.67 -9.13 9.17
C ILE A 92 6.91 -9.71 8.46
N GLN A 93 6.82 -10.92 7.91
CA GLN A 93 7.97 -11.56 7.27
C GLN A 93 8.44 -10.75 6.06
N ARG A 94 9.75 -10.55 5.97
CA ARG A 94 10.37 -9.96 4.79
C ARG A 94 10.13 -10.90 3.61
N ARG A 95 9.48 -10.39 2.56
CA ARG A 95 9.37 -11.11 1.29
C ARG A 95 10.77 -11.42 0.77
N ARG A 96 11.11 -12.70 0.68
CA ARG A 96 12.30 -13.15 -0.05
C ARG A 96 11.99 -13.02 -1.53
N LEU A 97 12.83 -12.29 -2.25
CA LEU A 97 12.79 -12.31 -3.71
C LEU A 97 13.24 -13.71 -4.15
N PRO A 98 12.58 -14.33 -5.15
CA PRO A 98 13.17 -15.51 -5.77
C PRO A 98 14.56 -15.11 -6.28
N GLU A 99 15.57 -15.92 -5.97
CA GLU A 99 16.90 -15.76 -6.54
C GLU A 99 16.74 -15.75 -8.07
N THR A 100 17.14 -14.65 -8.69
CA THR A 100 17.12 -14.56 -10.15
C THR A 100 18.14 -15.57 -10.64
N GLN A 101 17.70 -16.66 -11.26
CA GLN A 101 18.60 -17.53 -11.99
C GLN A 101 19.23 -16.67 -13.10
N ASN A 102 20.53 -16.38 -12.95
CA ASN A 102 21.32 -15.63 -13.91
C ASN A 102 21.14 -16.22 -15.31
N LYS A 103 20.31 -15.59 -16.14
CA LYS A 103 20.42 -15.75 -17.60
C LYS A 103 21.61 -14.88 -18.02
N GLN A 104 22.57 -15.55 -18.64
CA GLN A 104 23.85 -15.03 -19.09
C GLN A 104 23.73 -13.61 -19.64
N ALA A 105 24.63 -12.73 -19.21
CA ALA A 105 24.80 -11.42 -19.81
C ALA A 105 25.17 -11.60 -21.28
N THR A 106 24.20 -11.48 -22.19
CA THR A 106 24.49 -11.29 -23.61
C THR A 106 24.97 -9.87 -23.79
N GLU A 107 26.27 -9.78 -24.05
CA GLU A 107 27.02 -8.73 -24.72
C GLU A 107 26.11 -7.75 -25.49
N ILE A 108 25.91 -6.55 -24.95
CA ILE A 108 25.35 -5.43 -25.71
C ILE A 108 26.42 -5.05 -26.72
N HIS A 109 26.29 -5.58 -27.93
CA HIS A 109 27.06 -5.13 -29.08
C HIS A 109 26.71 -3.65 -29.32
N LEU A 110 27.61 -2.77 -28.89
CA LEU A 110 27.62 -1.36 -29.29
C LEU A 110 27.74 -1.30 -30.82
N LEU A 111 26.62 -1.13 -31.52
CA LEU A 111 26.63 -0.52 -32.84
C LEU A 111 26.13 0.90 -32.70
N SER A 112 27.12 1.78 -32.65
CA SER A 112 27.02 3.20 -32.99
C SER A 112 26.31 3.36 -34.34
N HIS A 113 25.12 3.96 -34.34
CA HIS A 113 24.66 4.71 -35.49
C HIS A 113 24.35 6.14 -35.05
N THR A 114 25.09 7.02 -35.71
CA THR A 114 25.26 8.44 -35.49
C THR A 114 24.07 9.25 -35.99
N THR A 115 23.90 10.39 -35.33
CA THR A 115 23.11 11.58 -35.66
C THR A 115 22.94 11.87 -37.15
N GLN A 116 21.72 12.20 -37.59
CA GLN A 116 21.34 13.49 -38.21
C GLN A 116 19.87 13.47 -38.68
N HIS A 117 19.00 14.30 -38.08
CA HIS A 117 18.02 15.01 -38.90
C HIS A 117 17.65 16.36 -38.28
N SER A 118 17.61 17.35 -39.17
CA SER A 118 17.54 18.79 -39.00
C SER A 118 16.27 19.27 -38.30
N GLN A 119 16.40 20.42 -37.62
CA GLN A 119 15.29 21.23 -37.15
C GLN A 119 14.44 21.75 -38.31
N HIS A 120 13.12 21.82 -38.08
CA HIS A 120 12.27 22.88 -38.62
C HIS A 120 11.22 23.25 -37.57
N PHE A 121 11.42 24.41 -36.96
CA PHE A 121 10.42 25.12 -36.17
C PHE A 121 9.32 25.65 -37.09
N PHE A 122 8.06 25.36 -36.78
CA PHE A 122 6.95 26.24 -37.09
C PHE A 122 5.79 25.97 -36.12
N TYR A 123 5.43 26.97 -35.31
CA TYR A 123 4.09 27.10 -34.73
C TYR A 123 3.63 28.55 -34.98
N PRO A 124 2.31 28.78 -35.20
CA PRO A 124 1.72 30.08 -35.45
C PRO A 124 1.80 31.04 -34.27
#